data_AF-A0A6S6XJF2-F1
#
_entry.id   AF-A0A6S6XJF2-F1
#
_cell.length_a   1.000
_cell.length_b   1.000
_cell.length_c   1.000
_cell.angle_alpha   90.00
_cell.angle_beta   90.00
_cell.angle_gamma   90.00
#
_symmetry.space_group_name_H-M   'P 1'
#
loop_
_entity.id
_entity.type
_entity.pdbx_description
1 polymer ?
#
loop_
_entity_poly.entity_id
_entity_poly.type
_entity_poly.pdbx_seq_one_letter_code
_entity_poly.pdbx_strand_id
1 'polypeptide(L)'
;MKNKSSLWKKIAALTVALTSVLGVFTGCAGNQSSPSAAGSDAESAAKPTAGTVSITNVSYDPTRELYEQYNQIFQKYWEKEKGQKVEITQSHGGSGKQARSVLEGNEADVVTLALEGDVDELQKGGLIDDGWVDEFPKSSAPYTSTIVFLVRKGNPRNIKDWDDVVKPGVEVITPDPKSSGGARWNFLAAWAYADKKFGGDEAKDKEFLKSLYSNVTVLDSGARGATTTFVENGQGDVLLAWENEAYLSKKEHPDDFEIVTPSLSILAQPSVAVVDANVKKHGTEEVAKAYLEYLYSDEAQRLEAKNFYRPSDPDILKEFGGTFNLNVKLVNIDDDFGGWNKATEKFFADGAIFDQIYKK
;
A
#
# COMPACT_ATOMS: atom_id res chain seq x y z
N MET A 1 32.80 -35.85 -38.50
CA MET A 1 31.60 -36.74 -38.53
C MET A 1 30.44 -35.93 -37.97
N LYS A 2 29.34 -35.64 -38.70
CA LYS A 2 28.12 -36.47 -38.91
C LYS A 2 27.48 -36.91 -37.57
N ASN A 3 26.20 -36.68 -37.24
CA ASN A 3 25.04 -36.07 -37.96
C ASN A 3 24.63 -34.70 -37.33
N LYS A 4 23.63 -33.88 -37.72
CA LYS A 4 22.44 -33.88 -38.63
C LYS A 4 21.07 -34.45 -38.16
N SER A 5 20.01 -33.74 -38.60
CA SER A 5 18.54 -33.99 -38.58
C SER A 5 17.83 -34.05 -37.21
N SER A 6 16.60 -33.52 -37.01
CA SER A 6 15.59 -32.88 -37.90
C SER A 6 14.80 -31.77 -37.16
N LEU A 7 14.52 -30.58 -37.72
CA LEU A 7 13.32 -30.23 -38.51
C LEU A 7 11.99 -30.67 -37.82
N TRP A 8 11.01 -29.83 -37.45
CA TRP A 8 10.29 -28.83 -38.28
C TRP A 8 9.20 -28.03 -37.50
N LYS A 9 8.98 -26.75 -37.87
CA LYS A 9 7.68 -26.03 -38.06
C LYS A 9 6.73 -25.84 -36.83
N LYS A 10 5.90 -24.79 -36.71
CA LYS A 10 5.35 -23.79 -37.68
C LYS A 10 5.33 -22.36 -37.13
N ILE A 11 5.40 -21.40 -38.04
CA ILE A 11 4.94 -20.00 -37.86
C ILE A 11 3.43 -19.94 -38.17
N ALA A 12 2.68 -19.10 -37.45
CA ALA A 12 1.42 -18.54 -37.94
C ALA A 12 1.21 -17.13 -37.31
N ALA A 13 1.35 -16.09 -38.13
CA ALA A 13 0.85 -14.76 -37.80
C ALA A 13 -0.61 -14.65 -38.24
N LEU A 14 -1.44 -13.91 -37.48
CA LEU A 14 -2.79 -13.57 -37.91
C LEU A 14 -3.07 -12.08 -37.68
N THR A 15 -2.96 -11.30 -38.75
CA THR A 15 -3.57 -9.98 -38.87
C THR A 15 -5.01 -10.15 -39.37
N VAL A 16 -5.97 -9.48 -38.73
CA VAL A 16 -7.32 -9.28 -39.27
C VAL A 16 -7.67 -7.80 -39.17
N ALA A 17 -8.15 -7.22 -40.26
CA ALA A 17 -8.42 -5.80 -40.41
C ALA A 17 -9.91 -5.47 -40.23
N LEU A 18 -10.19 -4.17 -40.05
CA LEU A 18 -11.52 -3.57 -40.05
C LEU A 18 -12.38 -3.96 -41.27
N THR A 19 -13.67 -4.16 -41.04
CA THR A 19 -14.73 -3.79 -41.99
C THR A 19 -15.93 -3.22 -41.25
N SER A 20 -16.31 -1.99 -41.59
CA SER A 20 -17.54 -1.33 -41.19
C SER A 20 -18.69 -1.64 -42.17
N VAL A 21 -19.91 -1.76 -41.67
CA VAL A 21 -21.13 -1.82 -42.50
C VAL A 21 -22.23 -0.99 -41.85
N LEU A 22 -22.73 0.02 -42.56
CA LEU A 22 -23.99 0.70 -42.21
C LEU A 22 -25.18 -0.18 -42.63
N GLY A 23 -26.24 -0.18 -41.82
CA GLY A 23 -27.53 -0.77 -42.16
C GLY A 23 -28.67 0.01 -41.55
N VAL A 24 -29.27 0.92 -42.31
CA VAL A 24 -30.50 1.65 -41.93
C VAL A 24 -31.71 0.82 -42.36
N PHE A 25 -32.66 0.59 -41.46
CA PHE A 25 -34.04 0.26 -41.84
C PHE A 25 -35.05 1.01 -40.98
N THR A 26 -35.78 1.91 -41.62
CA THR A 26 -37.02 2.50 -41.15
C THR A 26 -38.17 1.49 -41.27
N GLY A 27 -39.10 1.50 -40.31
CA GLY A 27 -40.28 0.65 -40.33
C GLY A 27 -41.41 1.20 -39.45
N CYS A 28 -42.29 2.01 -40.02
CA CYS A 28 -43.46 2.55 -39.34
C CYS A 28 -44.72 1.71 -39.61
N ALA A 29 -45.34 1.17 -38.56
CA ALA A 29 -46.77 0.86 -38.44
C ALA A 29 -47.04 0.36 -37.00
N GLY A 30 -48.17 0.61 -36.34
CA GLY A 30 -49.31 1.42 -36.76
C GLY A 30 -50.62 0.97 -36.11
N ASN A 31 -51.15 1.80 -35.21
CA ASN A 31 -52.57 2.03 -34.93
C ASN A 31 -53.29 1.26 -33.78
N GLN A 32 -54.32 1.98 -33.27
CA GLN A 32 -55.47 1.58 -32.43
C GLN A 32 -55.34 1.48 -30.90
N SER A 33 -55.67 2.62 -30.29
CA SER A 33 -56.20 2.77 -28.93
C SER A 33 -57.70 2.43 -28.84
N SER A 34 -58.15 1.83 -27.73
CA SER A 34 -59.45 2.12 -27.07
C SER A 34 -59.48 1.56 -25.64
N PRO A 35 -60.30 2.13 -24.72
CA PRO A 35 -60.04 2.07 -23.28
C PRO A 35 -61.01 1.17 -22.48
N SER A 36 -60.61 0.73 -21.28
CA SER A 36 -61.53 0.48 -20.15
C SER A 36 -60.79 0.19 -18.82
N ALA A 37 -61.53 0.39 -17.72
CA ALA A 37 -61.31 -0.11 -16.35
C ALA A 37 -60.17 0.50 -15.52
N ALA A 38 -60.56 1.34 -14.55
CA ALA A 38 -59.74 1.68 -13.40
C ALA A 38 -59.64 0.46 -12.45
N GLY A 39 -58.42 -0.04 -12.25
CA GLY A 39 -58.05 -0.94 -11.17
C GLY A 39 -57.23 -0.18 -10.13
N SER A 40 -57.62 -0.26 -8.86
CA SER A 40 -56.88 0.35 -7.75
C SER A 40 -55.75 -0.56 -7.31
N ASP A 41 -54.67 -0.61 -8.09
CA ASP A 41 -53.45 -1.29 -7.68
C ASP A 41 -52.71 -0.42 -6.68
N ALA A 42 -52.55 -0.94 -5.46
CA ALA A 42 -51.70 -0.33 -4.44
C ALA A 42 -50.25 -0.46 -4.90
N GLU A 43 -49.73 0.63 -5.47
CA GLU A 43 -48.35 0.74 -5.94
C GLU A 43 -47.40 0.49 -4.76
N SER A 44 -46.88 -0.73 -4.69
CA SER A 44 -45.78 -1.07 -3.79
C SER A 44 -44.61 -0.23 -4.24
N ALA A 45 -44.33 0.84 -3.48
CA ALA A 45 -43.23 1.75 -3.75
C ALA A 45 -41.91 0.98 -3.65
N ALA A 46 -41.48 0.43 -4.79
CA ALA A 46 -40.13 -0.05 -4.97
C ALA A 46 -39.21 1.12 -4.59
N LYS A 47 -38.36 0.93 -3.57
CA LYS A 47 -37.30 1.90 -3.28
C LYS A 47 -36.59 2.18 -4.60
N PRO A 48 -36.41 3.46 -5.00
CA PRO A 48 -35.62 3.75 -6.19
C PRO A 48 -34.25 3.09 -6.00
N THR A 49 -33.87 2.22 -6.94
CA THR A 49 -32.54 1.60 -6.93
C THR A 49 -31.53 2.74 -7.04
N ALA A 50 -30.82 3.01 -5.94
CA ALA A 50 -29.84 4.08 -5.92
C ALA A 50 -28.76 3.74 -6.95
N GLY A 51 -28.53 4.69 -7.88
CA GLY A 51 -27.62 4.47 -9.00
C GLY A 51 -26.20 4.15 -8.53
N THR A 52 -25.48 3.37 -9.33
CA THR A 52 -24.08 3.02 -9.05
C THR A 52 -23.25 4.28 -8.86
N VAL A 53 -22.57 4.39 -7.71
CA VAL A 53 -21.52 5.39 -7.46
C VAL A 53 -20.16 4.76 -7.73
N SER A 54 -19.18 5.55 -8.15
CA SER A 54 -17.81 5.10 -8.38
C SER A 54 -16.87 5.89 -7.49
N ILE A 55 -15.87 5.23 -6.89
CA ILE A 55 -14.78 5.87 -6.16
C ILE A 55 -13.41 5.32 -6.58
N THR A 56 -12.37 6.12 -6.41
CA THR A 56 -10.97 5.76 -6.66
C THR A 56 -10.17 5.79 -5.36
N ASN A 57 -9.58 4.65 -4.98
CA ASN A 57 -8.60 4.56 -3.90
C ASN A 57 -7.18 4.58 -4.50
N VAL A 58 -6.39 5.60 -4.13
CA VAL A 58 -4.96 5.67 -4.45
C VAL A 58 -4.15 5.23 -3.23
N SER A 59 -3.47 4.08 -3.37
CA SER A 59 -2.81 3.37 -2.29
C SER A 59 -1.32 3.09 -2.56
N TYR A 60 -0.58 2.65 -1.54
CA TYR A 60 0.84 2.26 -1.66
C TYR A 60 1.03 0.79 -2.10
N ASP A 61 2.24 0.38 -2.51
CA ASP A 61 2.45 -0.91 -3.21
C ASP A 61 1.91 -2.17 -2.49
N PRO A 62 2.20 -2.42 -1.19
CA PRO A 62 1.90 -3.70 -0.53
C PRO A 62 0.42 -4.01 -0.30
N THR A 63 -0.46 -3.02 -0.47
CA THR A 63 -1.85 -3.10 -0.02
C THR A 63 -2.80 -3.69 -1.05
N ARG A 64 -2.31 -4.09 -2.24
CA ARG A 64 -3.16 -4.58 -3.34
C ARG A 64 -4.05 -5.74 -2.91
N GLU A 65 -3.45 -6.76 -2.32
CA GLU A 65 -4.15 -7.97 -1.90
C GLU A 65 -5.15 -7.67 -0.76
N LEU A 66 -4.84 -6.72 0.12
CA LEU A 66 -5.75 -6.22 1.16
C LEU A 66 -6.94 -5.49 0.52
N TYR A 67 -6.71 -4.49 -0.33
CA TYR A 67 -7.78 -3.67 -0.89
C TYR A 67 -8.65 -4.42 -1.90
N GLU A 68 -8.12 -5.39 -2.65
CA GLU A 68 -8.92 -6.29 -3.48
C GLU A 68 -9.97 -7.05 -2.66
N GLN A 69 -9.59 -7.57 -1.49
CA GLN A 69 -10.52 -8.25 -0.59
C GLN A 69 -11.41 -7.25 0.17
N TYR A 70 -10.87 -6.11 0.60
CA TYR A 70 -11.60 -5.09 1.35
C TYR A 70 -12.73 -4.48 0.52
N ASN A 71 -12.47 -4.17 -0.75
CA ASN A 71 -13.48 -3.67 -1.67
C ASN A 71 -14.70 -4.61 -1.75
N GLN A 72 -14.47 -5.93 -1.78
CA GLN A 72 -15.56 -6.91 -1.85
C GLN A 72 -16.42 -6.99 -0.59
N ILE A 73 -15.87 -6.70 0.60
CA ILE A 73 -16.68 -6.62 1.83
C ILE A 73 -17.37 -5.26 1.96
N PHE A 74 -16.69 -4.17 1.63
CA PHE A 74 -17.29 -2.83 1.63
C PHE A 74 -18.44 -2.71 0.62
N GLN A 75 -18.30 -3.27 -0.58
CA GLN A 75 -19.38 -3.29 -1.59
C GLN A 75 -20.66 -3.93 -1.07
N LYS A 76 -20.53 -5.07 -0.35
CA LYS A 76 -21.67 -5.77 0.27
C LYS A 76 -22.26 -4.98 1.44
N TYR A 77 -21.40 -4.37 2.25
CA TYR A 77 -21.82 -3.48 3.34
C TYR A 77 -22.61 -2.28 2.80
N TRP A 78 -22.09 -1.57 1.80
CA TRP A 78 -22.72 -0.40 1.21
C TRP A 78 -24.06 -0.74 0.52
N GLU A 79 -24.11 -1.81 -0.28
CA GLU A 79 -25.36 -2.25 -0.92
C GLU A 79 -26.42 -2.66 0.11
N LYS A 80 -26.01 -3.27 1.24
CA LYS A 80 -26.90 -3.64 2.35
C LYS A 80 -27.43 -2.41 3.12
N GLU A 81 -26.55 -1.49 3.52
CA GLU A 81 -26.92 -0.37 4.40
C GLU A 81 -27.57 0.80 3.64
N LYS A 82 -27.19 1.03 2.38
CA LYS A 82 -27.67 2.17 1.57
C LYS A 82 -28.58 1.78 0.42
N GLY A 83 -28.59 0.51 0.00
CA GLY A 83 -29.32 0.08 -1.21
C GLY A 83 -28.71 0.61 -2.51
N GLN A 84 -27.42 0.95 -2.48
CA GLN A 84 -26.67 1.53 -3.59
C GLN A 84 -25.47 0.64 -3.93
N LYS A 85 -25.15 0.51 -5.22
CA LYS A 85 -23.92 -0.16 -5.66
C LYS A 85 -22.75 0.81 -5.69
N VAL A 86 -21.57 0.33 -5.33
CA VAL A 86 -20.31 1.10 -5.42
C VAL A 86 -19.29 0.34 -6.27
N GLU A 87 -18.73 0.99 -7.28
CA GLU A 87 -17.57 0.51 -8.03
C GLU A 87 -16.32 1.18 -7.48
N ILE A 88 -15.23 0.41 -7.30
CA ILE A 88 -14.05 0.89 -6.58
C ILE A 88 -12.80 0.61 -7.41
N THR A 89 -12.24 1.67 -8.00
CA THR A 89 -10.98 1.61 -8.74
C THR A 89 -9.82 1.71 -7.75
N GLN A 90 -8.75 0.96 -7.99
CA GLN A 90 -7.54 0.97 -7.17
C GLN A 90 -6.32 1.39 -7.99
N SER A 91 -5.39 2.13 -7.37
CA SER A 91 -4.06 2.39 -7.90
C SER A 91 -3.02 2.08 -6.83
N HIS A 92 -1.91 1.41 -7.19
CA HIS A 92 -0.84 1.04 -6.28
C HIS A 92 0.53 1.46 -6.83
N GLY A 93 1.37 2.01 -5.96
CA GLY A 93 2.73 2.45 -6.30
C GLY A 93 3.53 2.85 -5.04
N GLY A 94 4.78 3.27 -5.22
CA GLY A 94 5.56 3.88 -4.13
C GLY A 94 4.80 5.08 -3.54
N SER A 95 4.59 5.10 -2.23
CA SER A 95 3.67 6.05 -1.55
C SER A 95 3.87 7.52 -1.93
N GLY A 96 5.11 8.03 -1.89
CA GLY A 96 5.41 9.41 -2.30
C GLY A 96 5.24 9.67 -3.81
N LYS A 97 5.33 8.64 -4.66
CA LYS A 97 4.95 8.74 -6.08
C LYS A 97 3.43 8.78 -6.25
N GLN A 98 2.68 8.04 -5.45
CA GLN A 98 1.23 8.03 -5.48
C GLN A 98 0.65 9.37 -5.01
N ALA A 99 1.18 9.94 -3.93
CA ALA A 99 0.85 11.29 -3.49
C ALA A 99 1.10 12.33 -4.59
N ARG A 100 2.29 12.32 -5.22
CA ARG A 100 2.58 13.19 -6.37
C ARG A 100 1.61 12.99 -7.54
N SER A 101 1.18 11.76 -7.83
CA SER A 101 0.19 11.52 -8.90
C SER A 101 -1.15 12.22 -8.62
N VAL A 102 -1.58 12.31 -7.35
CA VAL A 102 -2.82 12.99 -6.94
C VAL A 102 -2.66 14.50 -7.04
N LEU A 103 -1.52 15.06 -6.61
CA LEU A 103 -1.16 16.47 -6.86
C LEU A 103 -1.10 16.83 -8.35
N GLU A 104 -0.66 15.89 -9.19
CA GLU A 104 -0.56 16.04 -10.65
C GLU A 104 -1.88 15.78 -11.40
N GLY A 105 -2.98 15.50 -10.68
CA GLY A 105 -4.34 15.42 -11.24
C GLY A 105 -4.97 14.03 -11.31
N ASN A 106 -4.43 13.01 -10.62
CA ASN A 106 -5.11 11.74 -10.40
C ASN A 106 -6.30 11.96 -9.44
N GLU A 107 -7.52 11.76 -9.93
CA GLU A 107 -8.78 12.08 -9.26
C GLU A 107 -9.18 11.03 -8.20
N ALA A 108 -8.30 10.82 -7.22
CA ALA A 108 -8.56 9.97 -6.06
C ALA A 108 -9.71 10.53 -5.21
N ASP A 109 -10.65 9.70 -4.78
CA ASP A 109 -11.68 10.06 -3.78
C ASP A 109 -11.14 9.82 -2.36
N VAL A 110 -10.32 8.78 -2.20
CA VAL A 110 -9.64 8.44 -0.96
C VAL A 110 -8.19 8.11 -1.25
N VAL A 111 -7.32 8.43 -0.30
CA VAL A 111 -5.92 7.99 -0.30
C VAL A 111 -5.67 7.10 0.89
N THR A 112 -4.85 6.07 0.67
CA THR A 112 -4.48 5.11 1.71
C THR A 112 -2.98 4.85 1.61
N LEU A 113 -2.18 5.75 2.17
CA LEU A 113 -0.74 5.90 1.92
C LEU A 113 0.12 5.28 3.04
N ALA A 114 1.42 5.16 2.80
CA ALA A 114 2.33 4.44 3.69
C ALA A 114 2.67 5.19 4.99
N LEU A 115 2.39 6.49 5.06
CA LEU A 115 2.73 7.39 6.16
C LEU A 115 2.01 8.74 6.04
N GLU A 116 1.73 9.37 7.18
CA GLU A 116 1.09 10.69 7.35
C GLU A 116 1.74 11.78 6.50
N GLY A 117 3.08 11.88 6.53
CA GLY A 117 3.83 12.86 5.75
C GLY A 117 3.63 12.82 4.22
N ASP A 118 3.11 11.74 3.63
CA ASP A 118 2.75 11.70 2.20
C ASP A 118 1.31 12.21 1.96
N VAL A 119 0.43 12.15 2.98
CA VAL A 119 -0.92 12.75 2.98
C VAL A 119 -0.83 14.25 3.26
N ASP A 120 0.07 14.67 4.16
CA ASP A 120 0.40 16.09 4.41
C ASP A 120 0.79 16.84 3.12
N GLU A 121 1.48 16.21 2.18
CA GLU A 121 1.80 16.85 0.89
C GLU A 121 0.54 17.12 0.04
N LEU A 122 -0.51 16.33 0.19
CA LEU A 122 -1.82 16.57 -0.45
C LEU A 122 -2.60 17.70 0.24
N GLN A 123 -2.52 17.76 1.57
CA GLN A 123 -3.10 18.84 2.38
C GLN A 123 -2.39 20.18 2.09
N LYS A 124 -1.05 20.21 2.07
CA LYS A 124 -0.25 21.36 1.59
C LYS A 124 -0.57 21.75 0.13
N GLY A 125 -0.94 20.77 -0.70
CA GLY A 125 -1.43 20.99 -2.06
C GLY A 125 -2.87 21.53 -2.16
N GLY A 126 -3.60 21.63 -1.05
CA GLY A 126 -4.99 22.10 -1.01
C GLY A 126 -6.02 21.08 -1.50
N LEU A 127 -5.69 19.79 -1.52
CA LEU A 127 -6.59 18.71 -1.93
C LEU A 127 -7.32 18.03 -0.76
N ILE A 128 -6.80 18.20 0.46
CA ILE A 128 -7.30 17.66 1.72
C ILE A 128 -7.39 18.82 2.72
N ASP A 129 -8.47 18.89 3.50
CA ASP A 129 -8.69 19.96 4.48
C ASP A 129 -7.81 19.78 5.75
N ASP A 130 -7.63 20.85 6.53
CA ASP A 130 -6.85 20.81 7.77
C ASP A 130 -7.50 19.90 8.83
N GLY A 131 -6.70 19.10 9.54
CA GLY A 131 -7.16 18.22 10.62
C GLY A 131 -7.52 16.79 10.19
N TRP A 132 -7.26 16.42 8.94
CA TRP A 132 -7.49 15.08 8.36
C TRP A 132 -7.00 13.91 9.23
N VAL A 133 -5.89 14.11 9.97
CA VAL A 133 -5.27 13.09 10.84
C VAL A 133 -6.14 12.69 12.04
N ASP A 134 -7.08 13.55 12.44
CA ASP A 134 -8.02 13.33 13.55
C ASP A 134 -9.42 12.88 13.08
N GLU A 135 -9.67 12.78 11.76
CA GLU A 135 -10.99 12.39 11.23
C GLU A 135 -11.34 10.93 11.50
N PHE A 136 -10.35 10.05 11.55
CA PHE A 136 -10.51 8.63 11.82
C PHE A 136 -9.66 8.20 13.04
N PRO A 137 -10.05 7.13 13.76
CA PRO A 137 -9.34 6.71 14.96
C PRO A 137 -7.84 6.44 14.71
N LYS A 138 -7.04 6.62 15.77
CA LYS A 138 -5.60 6.25 15.80
C LYS A 138 -4.75 7.02 14.77
N SER A 139 -4.91 8.35 14.72
CA SER A 139 -4.19 9.22 13.78
C SER A 139 -4.46 8.83 12.32
N SER A 140 -5.73 8.54 12.01
CA SER A 140 -6.19 8.00 10.74
C SER A 140 -5.38 6.79 10.21
N ALA A 141 -4.92 5.91 11.11
CA ALA A 141 -4.24 4.65 10.78
C ALA A 141 -5.07 3.43 11.22
N PRO A 142 -5.87 2.80 10.32
CA PRO A 142 -6.72 1.66 10.66
C PRO A 142 -5.94 0.39 11.00
N TYR A 143 -4.70 0.30 10.52
CA TYR A 143 -3.75 -0.74 10.87
C TYR A 143 -2.36 -0.16 11.02
N THR A 144 -1.48 -0.97 11.60
CA THR A 144 -0.06 -0.68 11.75
C THR A 144 0.77 -1.83 11.19
N SER A 145 2.07 -1.63 11.11
CA SER A 145 3.04 -2.66 10.73
C SER A 145 4.38 -2.31 11.37
N THR A 146 5.43 -3.04 11.02
CA THR A 146 6.80 -2.72 11.43
C THR A 146 7.80 -3.19 10.38
N ILE A 147 9.07 -2.84 10.55
CA ILE A 147 10.14 -3.28 9.67
C ILE A 147 10.80 -4.53 10.23
N VAL A 148 10.96 -5.54 9.38
CA VAL A 148 11.61 -6.82 9.68
C VAL A 148 12.61 -7.17 8.56
N PHE A 149 13.43 -8.19 8.79
CA PHE A 149 14.33 -8.71 7.76
C PHE A 149 13.74 -9.98 7.17
N LEU A 150 13.57 -10.01 5.85
CA LEU A 150 13.34 -11.25 5.11
C LEU A 150 14.70 -11.77 4.61
N VAL A 151 15.07 -13.00 4.98
CA VAL A 151 16.36 -13.61 4.65
C VAL A 151 16.16 -14.95 3.93
N ARG A 152 17.18 -15.39 3.17
CA ARG A 152 17.20 -16.71 2.52
C ARG A 152 17.07 -17.84 3.56
N LYS A 153 16.45 -18.96 3.18
CA LYS A 153 16.35 -20.20 3.98
C LYS A 153 17.70 -20.60 4.60
N GLY A 154 17.66 -21.00 5.86
CA GLY A 154 18.83 -21.36 6.66
C GLY A 154 19.67 -20.15 7.10
N ASN A 155 19.30 -18.93 6.73
CA ASN A 155 19.95 -17.67 7.08
C ASN A 155 21.49 -17.73 6.91
N PRO A 156 21.99 -17.88 5.67
CA PRO A 156 23.41 -18.17 5.40
C PRO A 156 24.38 -17.07 5.84
N ARG A 157 23.90 -15.83 6.01
CA ARG A 157 24.69 -14.71 6.58
C ARG A 157 24.55 -14.58 8.10
N ASN A 158 23.72 -15.41 8.75
CA ASN A 158 23.44 -15.40 10.18
C ASN A 158 23.01 -13.99 10.66
N ILE A 159 22.13 -13.33 9.90
CA ILE A 159 21.50 -12.06 10.26
C ILE A 159 20.61 -12.25 11.49
N LYS A 160 20.81 -11.48 12.55
CA LYS A 160 19.99 -11.51 13.78
C LYS A 160 19.52 -10.12 14.18
N ASP A 161 20.32 -9.09 13.89
CA ASP A 161 19.99 -7.70 14.19
C ASP A 161 20.61 -6.75 13.16
N TRP A 162 20.33 -5.46 13.25
CA TRP A 162 20.86 -4.43 12.35
C TRP A 162 22.40 -4.44 12.24
N ASP A 163 23.11 -4.79 13.31
CA ASP A 163 24.56 -4.97 13.34
C ASP A 163 25.09 -6.07 12.40
N ASP A 164 24.25 -7.03 12.00
CA ASP A 164 24.60 -8.03 10.99
C ASP A 164 24.36 -7.51 9.57
N VAL A 165 23.32 -6.69 9.36
CA VAL A 165 22.92 -6.14 8.07
C VAL A 165 23.97 -5.19 7.48
N VAL A 166 24.66 -4.42 8.35
CA VAL A 166 25.71 -3.46 7.94
C VAL A 166 27.10 -4.10 7.76
N LYS A 167 27.25 -5.42 7.89
CA LYS A 167 28.55 -6.09 7.74
C LYS A 167 29.05 -6.06 6.29
N PRO A 168 30.35 -5.80 6.04
CA PRO A 168 30.89 -5.83 4.69
C PRO A 168 30.60 -7.15 3.97
N GLY A 169 30.07 -7.06 2.74
CA GLY A 169 29.80 -8.22 1.90
C GLY A 169 28.49 -8.95 2.21
N VAL A 170 27.61 -8.35 3.02
CA VAL A 170 26.16 -8.65 3.01
C VAL A 170 25.52 -7.79 1.92
N GLU A 171 24.72 -8.39 1.05
CA GLU A 171 23.96 -7.65 0.03
C GLU A 171 22.55 -7.33 0.54
N VAL A 172 22.21 -6.05 0.60
CA VAL A 172 20.94 -5.54 1.16
C VAL A 172 20.02 -5.07 0.04
N ILE A 173 18.75 -5.49 0.10
CA ILE A 173 17.68 -4.93 -0.73
C ILE A 173 16.82 -4.00 0.14
N THR A 174 16.57 -2.79 -0.36
CA THR A 174 15.62 -1.82 0.21
C THR A 174 15.13 -0.89 -0.90
N PRO A 175 13.87 -0.41 -0.87
CA PRO A 175 13.41 0.60 -1.82
C PRO A 175 14.04 1.99 -1.60
N ASP A 176 13.77 2.94 -2.51
CA ASP A 176 14.25 4.33 -2.49
C ASP A 176 13.44 5.27 -1.54
N PRO A 177 14.06 5.92 -0.52
CA PRO A 177 13.40 6.92 0.34
C PRO A 177 12.80 8.15 -0.36
N LYS A 178 13.21 8.46 -1.60
CA LYS A 178 12.67 9.57 -2.41
C LYS A 178 11.34 9.24 -3.09
N SER A 179 10.94 7.96 -3.18
CA SER A 179 9.67 7.55 -3.79
C SER A 179 8.83 6.56 -2.97
N SER A 180 9.43 5.82 -2.03
CA SER A 180 8.75 4.80 -1.23
C SER A 180 8.68 5.18 0.24
N GLY A 181 7.47 5.23 0.80
CA GLY A 181 7.29 5.43 2.24
C GLY A 181 7.84 4.27 3.07
N GLY A 182 7.80 3.04 2.55
CA GLY A 182 8.45 1.89 3.19
C GLY A 182 9.96 2.05 3.31
N ALA A 183 10.61 2.71 2.34
CA ALA A 183 12.04 3.01 2.42
C ALA A 183 12.36 4.04 3.51
N ARG A 184 11.48 5.03 3.73
CA ARG A 184 11.61 5.98 4.84
C ARG A 184 11.47 5.27 6.18
N TRP A 185 10.48 4.39 6.36
CA TRP A 185 10.37 3.57 7.57
C TRP A 185 11.59 2.66 7.77
N ASN A 186 12.13 2.02 6.72
CA ASN A 186 13.37 1.24 6.78
C ASN A 186 14.56 2.09 7.27
N PHE A 187 14.73 3.29 6.72
CA PHE A 187 15.77 4.25 7.11
C PHE A 187 15.63 4.64 8.59
N LEU A 188 14.41 5.03 9.01
CA LEU A 188 14.17 5.49 10.38
C LEU A 188 14.36 4.37 11.42
N ALA A 189 13.96 3.13 11.10
CA ALA A 189 14.21 1.98 11.97
C ALA A 189 15.72 1.72 12.16
N ALA A 190 16.50 1.79 11.08
CA ALA A 190 17.96 1.69 11.14
C ALA A 190 18.60 2.87 11.90
N TRP A 191 18.06 4.09 11.72
CA TRP A 191 18.54 5.28 12.44
C TRP A 191 18.30 5.17 13.94
N ALA A 192 17.08 4.85 14.37
CA ALA A 192 16.75 4.69 15.78
C ALA A 192 17.59 3.59 16.46
N TYR A 193 17.95 2.53 15.72
CA TYR A 193 18.87 1.52 16.22
C TYR A 193 20.27 2.10 16.45
N ALA A 194 20.81 2.83 15.48
CA ALA A 194 22.12 3.45 15.56
C ALA A 194 22.18 4.49 16.69
N ASP A 195 21.23 5.43 16.73
CA ASP A 195 21.15 6.51 17.72
C ASP A 195 21.14 5.93 19.14
N LYS A 196 20.30 4.92 19.38
CA LYS A 196 20.23 4.19 20.66
C LYS A 196 21.50 3.42 21.00
N LYS A 197 22.18 2.86 20.01
CA LYS A 197 23.44 2.12 20.17
C LYS A 197 24.62 3.06 20.48
N PHE A 198 24.65 4.24 19.89
CA PHE A 198 25.75 5.19 19.98
C PHE A 198 25.51 6.34 20.98
N GLY A 199 24.30 6.46 21.53
CA GLY A 199 23.93 7.42 22.55
C GLY A 199 23.61 8.81 21.99
N GLY A 200 22.95 8.89 20.83
CA GLY A 200 22.64 10.14 20.13
C GLY A 200 23.85 10.79 19.42
N ASP A 201 24.90 10.00 19.13
CA ASP A 201 26.05 10.49 18.37
C ASP A 201 25.77 10.43 16.87
N GLU A 202 25.13 11.49 16.37
CA GLU A 202 24.69 11.63 14.97
C GLU A 202 25.82 11.37 13.94
N ALA A 203 27.09 11.57 14.30
CA ALA A 203 28.19 11.25 13.40
C ALA A 203 28.34 9.73 13.22
N LYS A 204 28.23 8.96 14.30
CA LYS A 204 28.23 7.48 14.24
C LYS A 204 26.98 6.93 13.59
N ASP A 205 25.83 7.59 13.76
CA ASP A 205 24.58 7.18 13.12
C ASP A 205 24.68 7.32 11.59
N LYS A 206 25.28 8.41 11.12
CA LYS A 206 25.62 8.61 9.70
C LYS A 206 26.62 7.58 9.20
N GLU A 207 27.64 7.21 9.97
CA GLU A 207 28.58 6.15 9.60
C GLU A 207 27.91 4.76 9.51
N PHE A 208 26.98 4.46 10.42
CA PHE A 208 26.20 3.22 10.43
C PHE A 208 25.27 3.13 9.22
N LEU A 209 24.47 4.18 8.97
CA LEU A 209 23.60 4.25 7.80
C LEU A 209 24.41 4.28 6.49
N LYS A 210 25.58 4.93 6.45
CA LYS A 210 26.47 4.88 5.28
C LYS A 210 26.99 3.46 5.02
N SER A 211 27.29 2.71 6.08
CA SER A 211 27.66 1.30 5.97
C SER A 211 26.49 0.47 5.44
N LEU A 212 25.27 0.67 5.95
CA LEU A 212 24.05 0.06 5.43
C LEU A 212 23.87 0.33 3.94
N TYR A 213 23.88 1.59 3.51
CA TYR A 213 23.66 1.96 2.11
C TYR A 213 24.84 1.61 1.19
N SER A 214 26.04 1.36 1.72
CA SER A 214 27.14 0.79 0.94
C SER A 214 26.94 -0.69 0.59
N ASN A 215 26.13 -1.41 1.37
CA ASN A 215 25.69 -2.79 1.12
C ASN A 215 24.46 -2.87 0.20
N VAL A 216 23.80 -1.74 -0.11
CA VAL A 216 22.56 -1.74 -0.92
C VAL A 216 22.88 -1.88 -2.41
N THR A 217 22.36 -2.94 -3.04
CA THR A 217 22.65 -3.26 -4.44
C THR A 217 21.74 -2.52 -5.43
N VAL A 218 20.48 -2.31 -5.08
CA VAL A 218 19.49 -1.53 -5.85
C VAL A 218 18.55 -0.76 -4.92
N LEU A 219 18.07 0.38 -5.39
CA LEU A 219 16.98 1.15 -4.78
C LEU A 219 15.76 1.08 -5.69
N ASP A 220 14.87 0.12 -5.45
CA ASP A 220 13.62 -0.01 -6.19
C ASP A 220 12.65 1.13 -5.84
N SER A 221 11.89 1.62 -6.83
CA SER A 221 11.02 2.80 -6.65
C SER A 221 9.85 2.62 -5.66
N GLY A 222 9.58 1.38 -5.24
CA GLY A 222 8.43 0.99 -4.41
C GLY A 222 8.72 -0.31 -3.66
N ALA A 223 7.96 -0.57 -2.58
CA ALA A 223 8.22 -1.68 -1.67
C ALA A 223 8.05 -3.05 -2.36
N ARG A 224 6.97 -3.24 -3.12
CA ARG A 224 6.76 -4.49 -3.90
C ARG A 224 7.82 -4.69 -4.99
N GLY A 225 8.44 -3.61 -5.49
CA GLY A 225 9.60 -3.69 -6.37
C GLY A 225 10.79 -4.34 -5.67
N ALA A 226 11.13 -3.86 -4.47
CA ALA A 226 12.18 -4.43 -3.64
C ALA A 226 11.89 -5.89 -3.25
N THR A 227 10.64 -6.23 -2.92
CA THR A 227 10.19 -7.62 -2.72
C THR A 227 10.44 -8.46 -3.97
N THR A 228 10.06 -7.97 -5.16
CA THR A 228 10.28 -8.66 -6.45
C THR A 228 11.79 -8.88 -6.72
N THR A 229 12.63 -7.88 -6.46
CA THR A 229 14.09 -8.02 -6.60
C THR A 229 14.66 -9.10 -5.69
N PHE A 230 14.22 -9.15 -4.43
CA PHE A 230 14.75 -10.12 -3.48
C PHE A 230 14.21 -11.53 -3.72
N VAL A 231 12.89 -11.65 -3.89
CA VAL A 231 12.15 -12.92 -3.96
C VAL A 231 12.29 -13.53 -5.35
N GLU A 232 11.75 -12.85 -6.38
CA GLU A 232 11.63 -13.39 -7.74
C GLU A 232 12.93 -13.30 -8.55
N ASN A 233 13.66 -12.18 -8.44
CA ASN A 233 14.93 -12.01 -9.14
C ASN A 233 16.13 -12.62 -8.40
N GLY A 234 15.93 -13.13 -7.17
CA GLY A 234 16.95 -13.83 -6.39
C GLY A 234 18.16 -13.00 -5.96
N GLN A 235 18.05 -11.66 -5.91
CA GLN A 235 19.17 -10.77 -5.56
C GLN A 235 19.24 -10.49 -4.06
N GLY A 236 20.45 -10.30 -3.52
CA GLY A 236 20.65 -9.94 -2.12
C GLY A 236 20.55 -11.10 -1.12
N ASP A 237 21.16 -10.88 0.05
CA ASP A 237 21.14 -11.77 1.21
C ASP A 237 19.96 -11.48 2.15
N VAL A 238 19.57 -10.20 2.25
CA VAL A 238 18.52 -9.71 3.14
C VAL A 238 17.72 -8.58 2.50
N LEU A 239 16.39 -8.62 2.65
CA LEU A 239 15.47 -7.52 2.33
C LEU A 239 15.01 -6.84 3.62
N LEU A 240 15.12 -5.51 3.65
CA LEU A 240 14.45 -4.67 4.65
C LEU A 240 12.98 -4.52 4.25
N ALA A 241 12.10 -5.28 4.93
CA ALA A 241 10.73 -5.50 4.53
C ALA A 241 9.74 -4.90 5.52
N TRP A 242 8.60 -4.43 4.99
CA TRP A 242 7.36 -4.40 5.76
C TRP A 242 7.04 -5.80 6.29
N GLU A 243 6.59 -5.91 7.54
CA GLU A 243 6.23 -7.19 8.14
C GLU A 243 5.16 -7.95 7.34
N ASN A 244 4.18 -7.23 6.79
CA ASN A 244 3.15 -7.80 5.91
C ASN A 244 3.70 -8.37 4.59
N GLU A 245 4.65 -7.69 3.94
CA GLU A 245 5.33 -8.20 2.72
C GLU A 245 6.19 -9.42 3.04
N ALA A 246 6.88 -9.43 4.20
CA ALA A 246 7.69 -10.56 4.64
C ALA A 246 6.84 -11.81 4.91
N TYR A 247 5.68 -11.65 5.57
CA TYR A 247 4.74 -12.74 5.77
C TYR A 247 4.04 -13.20 4.48
N LEU A 248 3.71 -12.28 3.56
CA LEU A 248 3.17 -12.65 2.25
C LEU A 248 4.19 -13.46 1.45
N SER A 249 5.44 -12.98 1.36
CA SER A 249 6.54 -13.69 0.69
C SER A 249 6.74 -15.10 1.27
N LYS A 250 6.66 -15.25 2.60
CA LYS A 250 6.75 -16.56 3.28
C LYS A 250 5.50 -17.42 3.10
N LYS A 251 4.31 -16.84 2.89
CA LYS A 251 3.08 -17.59 2.59
C LYS A 251 3.12 -18.18 1.17
N GLU A 252 3.66 -17.42 0.22
CA GLU A 252 3.77 -17.81 -1.19
C GLU A 252 4.96 -18.77 -1.42
N HIS A 253 6.08 -18.53 -0.74
CA HIS A 253 7.32 -19.29 -0.86
C HIS A 253 7.78 -19.85 0.51
N PRO A 254 7.04 -20.82 1.09
CA PRO A 254 7.20 -21.24 2.50
C PRO A 254 8.53 -21.91 2.84
N ASP A 255 9.22 -22.46 1.84
CA ASP A 255 10.49 -23.16 2.05
C ASP A 255 11.73 -22.33 1.74
N ASP A 256 11.59 -21.16 1.09
CA ASP A 256 12.73 -20.40 0.55
C ASP A 256 13.19 -19.24 1.46
N PHE A 257 12.36 -18.81 2.43
CA PHE A 257 12.62 -17.63 3.25
C PHE A 257 12.37 -17.82 4.75
N GLU A 258 13.08 -17.03 5.53
CA GLU A 258 12.91 -16.87 6.97
C GLU A 258 12.73 -15.38 7.31
N ILE A 259 11.99 -15.10 8.39
CA ILE A 259 11.76 -13.74 8.89
C ILE A 259 12.55 -13.58 10.18
N VAL A 260 13.39 -12.56 10.25
CA VAL A 260 14.13 -12.17 11.45
C VAL A 260 13.57 -10.83 11.94
N THR A 261 12.97 -10.84 13.13
CA THR A 261 12.57 -9.61 13.82
C THR A 261 13.80 -9.02 14.54
N PRO A 262 14.21 -7.78 14.23
CA PRO A 262 15.34 -7.13 14.90
C PRO A 262 15.05 -6.82 16.37
N SER A 263 16.09 -6.44 17.13
CA SER A 263 15.95 -6.12 18.56
C SER A 263 15.27 -4.77 18.82
N LEU A 264 15.28 -3.90 17.81
CA LEU A 264 14.55 -2.63 17.72
C LEU A 264 14.00 -2.49 16.30
N SER A 265 12.77 -1.99 16.18
CA SER A 265 12.21 -1.53 14.91
C SER A 265 11.34 -0.29 15.14
N ILE A 266 10.58 0.15 14.14
CA ILE A 266 9.67 1.30 14.22
C ILE A 266 8.21 0.86 14.11
N LEU A 267 7.33 1.52 14.87
CA LEU A 267 5.89 1.45 14.67
C LEU A 267 5.57 2.21 13.39
N ALA A 268 5.23 1.47 12.33
CA ALA A 268 4.86 2.07 11.07
C ALA A 268 3.33 2.19 11.00
N GLN A 269 2.85 3.41 10.75
CA GLN A 269 1.44 3.79 10.71
C GLN A 269 1.08 4.29 9.30
N PRO A 270 0.61 3.40 8.40
CA PRO A 270 -0.01 3.79 7.14
C PRO A 270 -1.28 4.60 7.40
N SER A 271 -1.42 5.73 6.71
CA SER A 271 -2.46 6.73 6.96
C SER A 271 -3.50 6.77 5.84
N VAL A 272 -4.76 6.97 6.22
CA VAL A 272 -5.88 7.11 5.28
C VAL A 272 -6.50 8.51 5.38
N ALA A 273 -7.00 9.03 4.25
CA ALA A 273 -7.70 10.31 4.22
C ALA A 273 -8.69 10.38 3.05
N VAL A 274 -9.75 11.17 3.24
CA VAL A 274 -10.64 11.58 2.16
C VAL A 274 -9.93 12.68 1.35
N VAL A 275 -10.08 12.68 0.03
CA VAL A 275 -9.54 13.76 -0.82
C VAL A 275 -10.63 14.79 -1.07
N ASP A 276 -10.82 15.65 -0.08
CA ASP A 276 -11.83 16.71 -0.02
C ASP A 276 -12.17 17.37 -1.36
N ALA A 277 -11.16 17.90 -2.05
CA ALA A 277 -11.34 18.63 -3.30
C ALA A 277 -11.97 17.77 -4.40
N ASN A 278 -11.65 16.47 -4.42
CA ASN A 278 -12.14 15.52 -5.41
C ASN A 278 -13.51 14.97 -5.02
N VAL A 279 -13.74 14.61 -3.76
CA VAL A 279 -15.05 14.09 -3.34
C VAL A 279 -16.15 15.14 -3.44
N LYS A 280 -15.85 16.42 -3.12
CA LYS A 280 -16.74 17.57 -3.32
C LYS A 280 -17.05 17.83 -4.80
N LYS A 281 -16.14 17.44 -5.71
CA LYS A 281 -16.31 17.53 -7.16
C LYS A 281 -17.11 16.35 -7.73
N HIS A 282 -16.94 15.15 -7.18
CA HIS A 282 -17.60 13.93 -7.65
C HIS A 282 -18.98 13.70 -7.03
N GLY A 283 -19.27 14.29 -5.86
CA GLY A 283 -20.47 13.99 -5.07
C GLY A 283 -20.37 12.64 -4.36
N THR A 284 -19.18 12.28 -3.90
CA THR A 284 -18.82 10.96 -3.35
C THR A 284 -18.51 11.01 -1.85
N GLU A 285 -18.70 12.15 -1.17
CA GLU A 285 -18.24 12.39 0.20
C GLU A 285 -18.76 11.33 1.19
N GLU A 286 -20.04 10.96 1.09
CA GLU A 286 -20.67 9.98 1.99
C GLU A 286 -20.07 8.57 1.84
N VAL A 287 -19.86 8.13 0.59
CA VAL A 287 -19.33 6.78 0.30
C VAL A 287 -17.82 6.72 0.52
N ALA A 288 -17.08 7.80 0.23
CA ALA A 288 -15.65 7.90 0.48
C ALA A 288 -15.35 7.88 1.98
N LYS A 289 -16.10 8.65 2.78
CA LYS A 289 -15.96 8.62 4.24
C LYS A 289 -16.31 7.24 4.80
N ALA A 290 -17.45 6.67 4.41
CA ALA A 290 -17.84 5.33 4.86
C ALA A 290 -16.83 4.24 4.46
N TYR A 291 -16.18 4.36 3.30
CA TYR A 291 -15.12 3.46 2.85
C TYR A 291 -13.90 3.48 3.77
N LEU A 292 -13.59 4.61 4.41
CA LEU A 292 -12.50 4.68 5.39
C LEU A 292 -12.96 4.34 6.82
N GLU A 293 -14.17 4.75 7.23
CA GLU A 293 -14.75 4.36 8.53
C GLU A 293 -14.85 2.82 8.66
N TYR A 294 -15.24 2.13 7.60
CA TYR A 294 -15.47 0.68 7.63
C TYR A 294 -14.16 -0.15 7.72
N LEU A 295 -12.97 0.44 7.49
CA LEU A 295 -11.67 -0.22 7.77
C LEU A 295 -11.52 -0.55 9.26
N TYR A 296 -12.11 0.27 10.13
CA TYR A 296 -12.10 0.08 11.59
C TYR A 296 -13.16 -0.93 12.08
N SER A 297 -13.92 -1.57 11.17
CA SER A 297 -14.91 -2.58 11.54
C SER A 297 -14.27 -3.92 11.93
N ASP A 298 -14.92 -4.66 12.84
CA ASP A 298 -14.56 -6.03 13.24
C ASP A 298 -14.27 -7.00 12.08
N GLU A 299 -14.91 -6.80 10.93
CA GLU A 299 -14.74 -7.61 9.73
C GLU A 299 -13.48 -7.20 8.95
N ALA A 300 -13.26 -5.89 8.79
CA ALA A 300 -12.09 -5.32 8.11
C ALA A 300 -10.80 -5.47 8.94
N GLN A 301 -10.82 -5.20 10.24
CA GLN A 301 -9.68 -5.42 11.15
C GLN A 301 -9.22 -6.89 11.14
N ARG A 302 -10.15 -7.86 11.08
CA ARG A 302 -9.81 -9.27 10.90
C ARG A 302 -9.33 -9.61 9.49
N LEU A 303 -9.69 -8.83 8.47
CA LEU A 303 -9.18 -8.97 7.11
C LEU A 303 -7.76 -8.41 6.97
N GLU A 304 -7.47 -7.26 7.56
CA GLU A 304 -6.13 -6.67 7.69
C GLU A 304 -5.16 -7.68 8.33
N ALA A 305 -5.56 -8.27 9.46
CA ALA A 305 -4.78 -9.28 10.16
C ALA A 305 -4.52 -10.54 9.32
N LYS A 306 -5.50 -11.01 8.53
CA LYS A 306 -5.34 -12.13 7.57
C LYS A 306 -4.42 -11.78 6.39
N ASN A 307 -4.26 -10.51 6.09
CA ASN A 307 -3.31 -9.97 5.11
C ASN A 307 -2.03 -9.44 5.78
N PHE A 308 -1.76 -9.89 7.01
CA PHE A 308 -0.52 -9.67 7.76
C PHE A 308 -0.24 -8.23 8.20
N TYR A 309 -1.25 -7.36 8.21
CA TYR A 309 -1.20 -6.06 8.87
C TYR A 309 -1.59 -6.20 10.35
N ARG A 310 -1.00 -5.40 11.24
CA ARG A 310 -1.38 -5.41 12.66
C ARG A 310 -2.63 -4.54 12.83
N PRO A 311 -3.83 -5.11 13.08
CA PRO A 311 -5.05 -4.31 13.26
C PRO A 311 -4.87 -3.30 14.40
N SER A 312 -5.51 -2.14 14.26
CA SER A 312 -5.50 -1.09 15.29
C SER A 312 -6.40 -1.41 16.49
N ASP A 313 -7.37 -2.31 16.32
CA ASP A 313 -8.11 -2.89 17.44
C ASP A 313 -7.21 -3.83 18.27
N PRO A 314 -7.02 -3.55 19.58
CA PRO A 314 -6.09 -4.29 20.42
C PRO A 314 -6.59 -5.67 20.85
N ASP A 315 -7.88 -5.95 20.77
CA ASP A 315 -8.44 -7.27 21.10
C ASP A 315 -8.38 -8.20 19.88
N ILE A 316 -8.68 -7.68 18.68
CA ILE A 316 -8.44 -8.39 17.42
C ILE A 316 -6.93 -8.63 17.23
N LEU A 317 -6.05 -7.67 17.54
CA LEU A 317 -4.59 -7.90 17.48
C LEU A 317 -4.13 -9.07 18.36
N LYS A 318 -4.77 -9.30 19.52
CA LYS A 318 -4.49 -10.46 20.39
C LYS A 318 -4.96 -11.78 19.77
N GLU A 319 -6.07 -11.80 19.01
CA GLU A 319 -6.51 -12.99 18.25
C GLU A 319 -5.38 -13.50 17.32
N PHE A 320 -4.55 -12.59 16.80
CA PHE A 320 -3.44 -12.87 15.88
C PHE A 320 -2.05 -12.86 16.54
N GLY A 321 -1.98 -13.00 17.88
CA GLY A 321 -0.70 -13.08 18.62
C GLY A 321 0.17 -14.31 18.29
N GLY A 322 -0.37 -15.29 17.56
CA GLY A 322 0.41 -16.39 16.97
C GLY A 322 1.08 -16.04 15.64
N THR A 323 0.68 -14.94 15.01
CA THR A 323 1.25 -14.40 13.76
C THR A 323 2.22 -13.26 14.06
N PHE A 324 1.84 -12.29 14.88
CA PHE A 324 2.65 -11.10 15.14
C PHE A 324 3.54 -11.24 16.36
N ASN A 325 4.81 -10.84 16.24
CA ASN A 325 5.64 -10.65 17.43
C ASN A 325 5.20 -9.36 18.15
N LEU A 326 4.39 -9.50 19.20
CA LEU A 326 3.89 -8.38 20.02
C LEU A 326 4.91 -7.88 21.06
N ASN A 327 6.09 -8.51 21.17
CA ASN A 327 7.15 -8.15 22.13
C ASN A 327 8.34 -7.40 21.50
N VAL A 328 8.26 -7.10 20.19
CA VAL A 328 9.28 -6.28 19.51
C VAL A 328 9.29 -4.86 20.09
N LYS A 329 10.48 -4.30 20.30
CA LYS A 329 10.62 -2.91 20.78
C LYS A 329 10.44 -1.97 19.59
N LEU A 330 9.42 -1.13 19.65
CA LEU A 330 9.11 -0.16 18.60
C LEU A 330 9.38 1.27 19.11
N VAL A 331 10.18 2.01 18.36
CA VAL A 331 10.19 3.49 18.39
C VAL A 331 8.99 4.02 17.58
N ASN A 332 8.63 5.29 17.73
CA ASN A 332 7.57 5.93 16.94
C ASN A 332 8.02 7.27 16.34
N ILE A 333 7.27 7.78 15.36
CA ILE A 333 7.66 8.98 14.61
C ILE A 333 7.62 10.25 15.46
N ASP A 334 6.73 10.32 16.46
CA ASP A 334 6.50 11.53 17.24
C ASP A 334 7.52 11.67 18.37
N ASP A 335 7.69 10.63 19.20
CA ASP A 335 8.60 10.67 20.35
C ASP A 335 10.08 10.65 19.93
N ASP A 336 10.45 9.78 18.98
CA ASP A 336 11.85 9.53 18.62
C ASP A 336 12.36 10.43 17.48
N PHE A 337 11.46 11.01 16.66
CA PHE A 337 11.83 11.88 15.53
C PHE A 337 11.14 13.25 15.52
N GLY A 338 10.16 13.49 16.40
CA GLY A 338 9.46 14.77 16.52
C GLY A 338 8.43 15.04 15.42
N GLY A 339 7.88 13.99 14.81
CA GLY A 339 6.84 14.03 13.78
C GLY A 339 7.36 14.03 12.34
N TRP A 340 6.50 13.70 11.39
CA TRP A 340 6.86 13.47 9.98
C TRP A 340 7.51 14.68 9.30
N ASN A 341 7.08 15.90 9.62
CA ASN A 341 7.66 17.11 9.04
C ASN A 341 9.14 17.28 9.44
N LYS A 342 9.51 17.05 10.72
CA LYS A 342 10.91 17.11 11.17
C LYS A 342 11.76 15.97 10.61
N ALA A 343 11.21 14.75 10.58
CA ALA A 343 11.89 13.59 9.99
C ALA A 343 12.19 13.83 8.50
N THR A 344 11.23 14.40 7.77
CA THR A 344 11.38 14.71 6.34
C THR A 344 12.45 15.77 6.10
N GLU A 345 12.42 16.89 6.84
CA GLU A 345 13.45 17.95 6.75
C GLU A 345 14.85 17.40 7.07
N LYS A 346 15.00 16.63 8.17
CA LYS A 346 16.30 16.12 8.63
C LYS A 346 16.87 15.04 7.72
N PHE A 347 16.05 14.11 7.23
CA PHE A 347 16.54 12.88 6.58
C PHE A 347 16.30 12.81 5.06
N PHE A 348 15.17 13.32 4.55
CA PHE A 348 14.67 12.95 3.22
C PHE A 348 14.56 14.11 2.21
N ALA A 349 14.53 15.36 2.68
CA ALA A 349 14.58 16.55 1.84
C ALA A 349 15.85 16.61 0.96
N ASP A 350 15.87 17.48 -0.04
CA ASP A 350 17.01 17.54 -0.97
C ASP A 350 18.26 18.12 -0.30
N GLY A 351 19.35 17.36 -0.33
CA GLY A 351 20.58 17.63 0.39
C GLY A 351 20.57 17.22 1.88
N ALA A 352 19.48 16.62 2.37
CA ALA A 352 19.36 16.09 3.73
C ALA A 352 20.24 14.84 3.95
N ILE A 353 20.16 14.23 5.14
CA ILE A 353 21.10 13.18 5.55
C ILE A 353 21.15 11.99 4.58
N PHE A 354 20.02 11.54 4.02
CA PHE A 354 20.03 10.46 3.02
C PHE A 354 20.90 10.80 1.80
N ASP A 355 20.74 12.00 1.24
CA ASP A 355 21.54 12.46 0.10
C ASP A 355 23.02 12.68 0.47
N GLN A 356 23.34 12.94 1.74
CA GLN A 356 24.72 13.07 2.21
C GLN A 356 25.42 11.71 2.33
N ILE A 357 24.72 10.65 2.76
CA ILE A 357 25.30 9.31 2.90
C ILE A 357 25.30 8.50 1.60
N TYR A 358 24.34 8.73 0.70
CA TYR A 358 24.16 7.96 -0.54
C TYR A 358 24.90 8.55 -1.76
N LYS A 359 25.50 9.75 -1.65
CA LYS A 359 26.42 10.27 -2.66
C LYS A 359 27.63 9.34 -2.82
N LYS A 360 27.67 8.66 -3.97
CA LYS A 360 28.80 7.83 -4.44
C LYS A 360 29.98 8.70 -4.88
#